data_AF-A0AAQ0D8D8-F1
#
_entry.id   AF-A0AAQ0D8D8-F1
#
_cell.length_a   1.000
_cell.length_b   1.000
_cell.length_c   1.000
_cell.angle_alpha   90.00
_cell.angle_beta   90.00
_cell.angle_gamma   90.00
#
_symmetry.space_group_name_H-M   'P 1'
#
loop_
_entity.id
_entity.type
_entity.pdbx_description
1 polymer ?
#
loop_
_entity_poly.entity_id
_entity_poly.type
_entity_poly.pdbx_seq_one_letter_code
_entity_poly.pdbx_strand_id
1 'polypeptide(L)'
;MRREQKRYIHDMDTLRTYLKTVDGFRNYWIGTTFWDIKKSKSIITIESPRVNSNEKSDVTLVWELTLYESGSSTQMIDDFFAQPLTELILDDNRIKFQFAEGYYSFKFGALSLRVPIRSKEDSYLEIQRVNLEYFLNLLNNGLKLDNLAFSFKSDNNDICCFIGCINWGEIAYSELFSGYSELKAFENIEEMFNSKIFNGKSLKERWPEVVIDNINGMPFGDWLTQFNEGLKINLYEKNDKIIINGVELDGWIDQSKNCHTCGVSACYFFDFDAYCCPTCNIWLTNEVGFEKRPLEPELLWKPNKLLPFCHVRFSPYKKVYTYYNPEQNLSPWEWVLVPVGKNDIEREAQVIKAFKSPAHQPPISLNKVKSVLQKLPSLADEVSETLNELLEKGRVCNLSSKKNLVDPKDPYDVLKTPLGHFWLELNNQPIQMSINAIYPKRNTILFVEGVYQIKPYSHEFEDFQHLKICTDVNIRKARYIDRFGHNINDGARWQIGKYELGIAARVTECVKSDVKAIAMKIPYYFKWNKKHKEMYGFTVVWQYYKSDINHNFFWHFYWF
;
A
#
# COMPACT_ATOMS: atom_id res chain seq x y z
N MET A 1 -30.92 19.22 -9.37
CA MET A 1 -30.20 20.04 -10.37
C MET A 1 -29.25 20.97 -9.64
N ARG A 2 -28.02 20.49 -9.37
CA ARG A 2 -26.97 21.25 -8.71
C ARG A 2 -26.18 21.99 -9.80
N ARG A 3 -26.06 23.31 -9.70
CA ARG A 3 -25.23 24.10 -10.61
C ARG A 3 -23.78 23.77 -10.29
N GLU A 4 -23.10 23.08 -11.21
CA GLU A 4 -21.64 22.97 -11.24
C GLU A 4 -21.03 24.37 -11.17
N GLN A 5 -20.15 24.64 -10.21
CA GLN A 5 -19.32 25.85 -10.17
C GLN A 5 -18.24 25.71 -11.25
N LYS A 6 -18.08 26.70 -12.14
CA LYS A 6 -17.23 26.60 -13.34
C LYS A 6 -16.29 27.79 -13.41
N ARG A 7 -14.98 27.55 -13.44
CA ARG A 7 -13.95 28.59 -13.65
C ARG A 7 -13.44 28.59 -15.08
N TYR A 8 -13.21 29.77 -15.65
CA TYR A 8 -12.80 29.94 -17.05
C TYR A 8 -11.56 30.85 -17.16
N ILE A 9 -10.60 30.46 -17.99
CA ILE A 9 -9.45 31.27 -18.45
C ILE A 9 -9.75 31.74 -19.86
N HIS A 10 -9.55 33.02 -20.19
CA HIS A 10 -9.92 33.59 -21.50
C HIS A 10 -8.78 34.30 -22.22
N ASP A 11 -7.75 34.73 -21.50
CA ASP A 11 -6.63 35.48 -22.06
C ASP A 11 -5.41 34.59 -22.32
N MET A 12 -4.59 35.03 -23.29
CA MET A 12 -3.48 34.26 -23.85
C MET A 12 -2.32 34.09 -22.88
N ASP A 13 -2.01 35.13 -22.11
CA ASP A 13 -0.89 35.11 -21.18
C ASP A 13 -1.19 34.24 -19.96
N THR A 14 -2.43 34.28 -19.46
CA THR A 14 -2.91 33.36 -18.41
C THR A 14 -2.94 31.94 -18.90
N LEU A 15 -3.43 31.68 -20.11
CA LEU A 15 -3.41 30.32 -20.64
C LEU A 15 -1.97 29.81 -20.82
N ARG A 16 -1.04 30.62 -21.35
CA ARG A 16 0.37 30.22 -21.52
C ARG A 16 1.02 29.88 -20.18
N THR A 17 0.73 30.68 -19.15
CA THR A 17 1.20 30.42 -17.79
C THR A 17 0.58 29.13 -17.24
N TYR A 18 -0.74 28.99 -17.35
CA TYR A 18 -1.47 27.79 -16.93
C TYR A 18 -0.95 26.52 -17.59
N LEU A 19 -0.68 26.53 -18.90
CA LEU A 19 -0.16 25.38 -19.61
C LEU A 19 1.21 24.94 -19.07
N LYS A 20 2.07 25.87 -18.66
CA LYS A 20 3.32 25.51 -17.97
C LYS A 20 3.05 24.79 -16.65
N THR A 21 1.99 25.17 -15.92
CA THR A 21 1.66 24.57 -14.61
C THR A 21 1.20 23.12 -14.71
N VAL A 22 0.57 22.76 -15.83
CA VAL A 22 0.10 21.39 -16.09
C VAL A 22 1.06 20.59 -16.97
N ASP A 23 2.32 21.03 -17.13
CA ASP A 23 3.33 20.48 -18.06
C ASP A 23 2.76 20.26 -19.48
N GLY A 24 2.05 21.27 -19.98
CA GLY A 24 1.37 21.22 -21.27
C GLY A 24 0.36 20.08 -21.38
N PHE A 25 -0.25 19.64 -20.27
CA PHE A 25 -1.13 18.47 -20.24
C PHE A 25 -0.45 17.18 -20.75
N ARG A 26 0.87 17.03 -20.54
CA ARG A 26 1.60 15.83 -20.91
C ARG A 26 1.03 14.60 -20.19
N ASN A 27 0.78 13.53 -20.95
CA ASN A 27 0.15 12.26 -20.53
C ASN A 27 -1.35 12.35 -20.20
N TYR A 28 -2.01 13.48 -20.47
CA TYR A 28 -3.47 13.60 -20.37
C TYR A 28 -4.13 13.00 -21.61
N TRP A 29 -5.44 12.82 -21.58
CA TRP A 29 -6.20 12.27 -22.69
C TRP A 29 -7.08 13.35 -23.31
N ILE A 30 -7.16 13.39 -24.64
CA ILE A 30 -8.24 14.12 -25.29
C ILE A 30 -9.51 13.31 -25.11
N GLY A 31 -10.44 13.86 -24.34
CA GLY A 31 -11.72 13.24 -24.00
C GLY A 31 -12.67 13.28 -25.18
N THR A 32 -13.47 14.33 -25.26
CA THR A 32 -14.46 14.61 -26.31
C THR A 32 -14.05 15.81 -27.14
N THR A 33 -14.42 15.79 -28.42
CA THR A 33 -14.32 16.95 -29.29
C THR A 33 -15.68 17.23 -29.90
N PHE A 34 -16.08 18.50 -29.99
CA PHE A 34 -17.38 18.92 -30.48
C PHE A 34 -17.27 20.23 -31.25
N TRP A 35 -17.93 20.31 -32.40
CA TRP A 35 -17.97 21.50 -33.24
C TRP A 35 -19.37 22.11 -33.25
N ASP A 36 -19.52 23.35 -32.78
CA ASP A 36 -20.75 24.12 -32.82
C ASP A 36 -20.76 25.03 -34.06
N ILE A 37 -21.33 24.52 -35.15
CA ILE A 37 -21.46 25.24 -36.44
C ILE A 37 -22.17 26.59 -36.27
N LYS A 38 -23.16 26.69 -35.37
CA LYS A 38 -23.98 27.91 -35.21
C LYS A 38 -23.23 29.02 -34.48
N LYS A 39 -22.30 28.65 -33.59
CA LYS A 39 -21.52 29.60 -32.77
C LYS A 39 -20.06 29.73 -33.22
N SER A 40 -19.68 29.08 -34.31
CA SER A 40 -18.32 29.05 -34.86
C SER A 40 -17.27 28.76 -33.77
N LYS A 41 -17.54 27.73 -32.95
CA LYS A 41 -16.66 27.34 -31.85
C LYS A 41 -16.46 25.84 -31.74
N SER A 42 -15.25 25.46 -31.39
CA SER A 42 -14.86 24.10 -31.06
C SER A 42 -14.80 23.94 -29.55
N ILE A 43 -15.25 22.82 -29.04
CA ILE A 43 -15.14 22.45 -27.63
C ILE A 43 -14.37 21.13 -27.57
N ILE A 44 -13.25 21.13 -26.85
CA ILE A 44 -12.34 20.01 -26.71
C ILE A 44 -12.20 19.76 -25.21
N THR A 45 -12.47 18.54 -24.75
CA THR A 45 -12.20 18.18 -23.36
C THR A 45 -10.86 17.47 -23.22
N ILE A 46 -10.14 17.81 -22.15
CA ILE A 46 -8.86 17.21 -21.77
C ILE A 46 -9.11 16.53 -20.43
N GLU A 47 -8.71 15.27 -20.31
CA GLU A 47 -9.03 14.37 -19.20
C GLU A 47 -7.74 13.97 -18.49
N SER A 48 -7.76 13.97 -17.16
CA SER A 48 -6.62 13.49 -16.35
C SER A 48 -6.30 12.01 -16.62
N PRO A 49 -5.04 11.57 -16.43
CA PRO A 49 -4.65 10.18 -16.62
C PRO A 49 -5.52 9.21 -15.79
N ARG A 50 -5.96 8.11 -16.40
CA ARG A 50 -6.72 7.06 -15.71
C ARG A 50 -5.78 6.29 -14.78
N VAL A 51 -6.01 6.38 -13.47
CA VAL A 51 -5.13 5.74 -12.45
C VAL A 51 -5.31 4.20 -12.39
N ASN A 52 -6.30 3.61 -13.09
CA ASN A 52 -6.45 2.16 -13.19
C ASN A 52 -7.03 1.74 -14.54
N SER A 53 -6.42 0.73 -15.17
CA SER A 53 -6.79 0.24 -16.50
C SER A 53 -7.97 -0.76 -16.53
N ASN A 54 -8.66 -1.01 -15.42
CA ASN A 54 -9.66 -2.08 -15.33
C ASN A 54 -11.09 -1.66 -14.94
N GLU A 55 -11.37 -0.39 -14.65
CA GLU A 55 -12.74 0.07 -14.42
C GLU A 55 -13.04 1.31 -15.27
N LYS A 56 -14.18 1.28 -15.98
CA LYS A 56 -14.56 2.22 -17.04
C LYS A 56 -15.14 3.54 -16.54
N SER A 57 -15.02 3.83 -15.25
CA SER A 57 -15.50 5.06 -14.64
C SER A 57 -14.46 5.53 -13.65
N ASP A 58 -13.77 6.61 -14.00
CA ASP A 58 -13.56 7.76 -13.12
C ASP A 58 -12.45 8.61 -13.73
N VAL A 59 -12.83 9.44 -14.69
CA VAL A 59 -12.03 10.61 -15.05
C VAL A 59 -12.14 11.59 -13.89
N THR A 60 -11.06 11.79 -13.15
CA THR A 60 -11.05 12.60 -11.92
C THR A 60 -11.17 14.09 -12.19
N LEU A 61 -10.65 14.58 -13.32
CA LEU A 61 -10.71 15.99 -13.71
C LEU A 61 -10.87 16.13 -15.24
N VAL A 62 -11.82 16.98 -15.66
CA VAL A 62 -12.11 17.28 -17.07
C VAL A 62 -12.00 18.78 -17.33
N TRP A 63 -10.99 19.17 -18.10
CA TRP A 63 -10.87 20.52 -18.64
C TRP A 63 -11.68 20.64 -19.92
N GLU A 64 -12.23 21.82 -20.19
CA GLU A 64 -12.97 22.09 -21.43
C GLU A 64 -12.36 23.30 -22.13
N LEU A 65 -11.60 23.06 -23.17
CA LEU A 65 -11.01 24.07 -24.04
C LEU A 65 -11.99 24.43 -25.16
N THR A 66 -12.47 25.65 -25.16
CA THR A 66 -13.28 26.25 -26.22
C THR A 66 -12.40 27.10 -27.12
N LEU A 67 -12.43 26.87 -28.43
CA LEU A 67 -11.73 27.67 -29.44
C LEU A 67 -12.77 28.37 -30.32
N TYR A 68 -12.68 29.68 -30.47
CA TYR A 68 -13.52 30.45 -31.38
C TYR A 68 -12.72 30.70 -32.67
N GLU A 69 -13.25 30.33 -33.82
CA GLU A 69 -12.51 30.37 -35.09
C GLU A 69 -12.15 31.80 -35.53
N SER A 70 -10.95 31.96 -36.13
CA SER A 70 -10.56 33.17 -36.87
C SER A 70 -10.68 32.92 -38.40
N GLY A 71 -11.90 32.74 -38.90
CA GLY A 71 -12.16 32.53 -40.33
C GLY A 71 -11.88 31.11 -40.84
N SER A 72 -12.41 30.81 -42.04
CA SER A 72 -12.67 29.48 -42.60
C SER A 72 -11.46 28.54 -42.64
N SER A 73 -11.34 27.64 -41.67
CA SER A 73 -10.52 26.44 -41.79
C SER A 73 -11.31 25.21 -41.37
N THR A 74 -11.83 24.48 -42.36
CA THR A 74 -12.44 23.15 -42.21
C THR A 74 -11.38 22.09 -41.95
N GLN A 75 -10.63 22.18 -40.85
CA GLN A 75 -9.95 21.01 -40.31
C GLN A 75 -10.91 20.32 -39.34
N MET A 76 -11.38 19.13 -39.71
CA MET A 76 -12.30 18.36 -38.88
C MET A 76 -11.61 18.02 -37.56
N ILE A 77 -12.21 18.49 -36.47
CA ILE A 77 -11.77 18.26 -35.09
C ILE A 77 -12.10 16.82 -34.62
N ASP A 78 -12.73 16.02 -35.48
CA ASP A 78 -13.15 14.65 -35.20
C ASP A 78 -12.00 13.62 -35.26
N ASP A 79 -10.84 13.97 -35.82
CA ASP A 79 -9.77 13.01 -36.13
C ASP A 79 -8.84 12.66 -34.96
N PHE A 80 -8.90 13.35 -33.82
CA PHE A 80 -7.96 13.15 -32.68
C PHE A 80 -8.62 12.89 -31.32
N PHE A 81 -9.90 12.52 -31.33
CA PHE A 81 -10.63 12.04 -30.15
C PHE A 81 -9.96 10.80 -29.52
N ALA A 82 -9.99 10.71 -28.18
CA ALA A 82 -9.50 9.56 -27.40
C ALA A 82 -8.02 9.20 -27.64
N GLN A 83 -7.15 10.21 -27.78
CA GLN A 83 -5.70 10.01 -27.90
C GLN A 83 -4.94 10.60 -26.69
N PRO A 84 -3.83 9.96 -26.28
CA PRO A 84 -2.95 10.51 -25.25
C PRO A 84 -2.17 11.70 -25.79
N LEU A 85 -2.30 12.82 -25.10
CA LEU A 85 -1.61 14.06 -25.43
C LEU A 85 -0.16 14.01 -24.94
N THR A 86 0.78 14.21 -25.86
CA THR A 86 2.20 14.39 -25.52
C THR A 86 2.41 15.78 -24.94
N GLU A 87 1.80 16.80 -25.54
CA GLU A 87 1.90 18.19 -25.09
C GLU A 87 0.85 19.07 -25.80
N LEU A 88 0.34 20.07 -25.09
CA LEU A 88 -0.48 21.17 -25.61
C LEU A 88 0.39 22.42 -25.67
N ILE A 89 0.64 22.90 -26.88
CA ILE A 89 1.54 24.01 -27.15
C ILE A 89 0.72 25.20 -27.65
N LEU A 90 0.95 26.37 -27.06
CA LEU A 90 0.31 27.63 -27.44
C LEU A 90 1.34 28.53 -28.15
N ASP A 91 1.05 28.89 -29.40
CA ASP A 91 1.94 29.66 -30.28
C ASP A 91 1.14 30.78 -30.97
N ASP A 92 1.31 32.02 -30.51
CA ASP A 92 0.53 33.19 -30.92
C ASP A 92 -0.98 32.93 -31.00
N ASN A 93 -1.59 32.95 -32.19
CA ASN A 93 -3.01 32.68 -32.40
C ASN A 93 -3.29 31.22 -32.81
N ARG A 94 -2.34 30.32 -32.51
CA ARG A 94 -2.43 28.90 -32.80
C ARG A 94 -2.27 28.07 -31.52
N ILE A 95 -3.06 27.01 -31.46
CA ILE A 95 -2.95 25.98 -30.44
C ILE A 95 -2.61 24.67 -31.13
N LYS A 96 -1.61 23.96 -30.60
CA LYS A 96 -1.07 22.74 -31.18
C LYS A 96 -1.20 21.60 -30.18
N PHE A 97 -1.92 20.56 -30.58
CA PHE A 97 -2.05 19.30 -29.86
C PHE A 97 -1.01 18.33 -30.40
N GLN A 98 0.04 18.07 -29.63
CA GLN A 98 1.11 17.15 -29.98
C GLN A 98 0.78 15.74 -29.49
N PHE A 99 0.90 14.75 -30.38
CA PHE A 99 0.72 13.33 -30.12
C PHE A 99 2.01 12.57 -30.45
N ALA A 100 2.05 11.27 -30.16
CA ALA A 100 3.17 10.40 -30.52
C ALA A 100 3.39 10.33 -32.04
N GLU A 101 2.31 10.31 -32.83
CA GLU A 101 2.33 10.14 -34.29
C GLU A 101 2.01 11.43 -35.07
N GLY A 102 2.35 12.61 -34.52
CA GLY A 102 2.19 13.89 -35.22
C GLY A 102 1.51 14.95 -34.36
N TYR A 103 0.91 15.95 -35.01
CA TYR A 103 0.23 17.04 -34.32
C TYR A 103 -0.94 17.60 -35.11
N TYR A 104 -1.90 18.17 -34.38
CA TYR A 104 -2.98 18.98 -34.93
C TYR A 104 -2.79 20.43 -34.47
N SER A 105 -2.95 21.40 -35.37
CA SER A 105 -2.78 22.82 -35.05
C SER A 105 -3.95 23.64 -35.55
N PHE A 106 -4.58 24.38 -34.64
CA PHE A 106 -5.78 25.17 -34.91
C PHE A 106 -5.48 26.65 -34.73
N LYS A 107 -5.91 27.47 -35.68
CA LYS A 107 -5.90 28.91 -35.53
C LYS A 107 -7.19 29.36 -34.86
N PHE A 108 -7.11 30.27 -33.89
CA PHE A 108 -8.28 30.77 -33.17
C PHE A 108 -8.27 32.31 -33.10
N GLY A 109 -9.46 32.90 -33.03
CA GLY A 109 -9.67 34.33 -32.79
C GLY A 109 -9.84 34.67 -31.32
N ALA A 110 -10.41 33.74 -30.55
CA ALA A 110 -10.47 33.80 -29.09
C ALA A 110 -10.49 32.38 -28.53
N LEU A 111 -10.18 32.22 -27.24
CA LEU A 111 -10.24 30.93 -26.57
C LEU A 111 -10.86 31.03 -25.18
N SER A 112 -11.22 29.88 -24.62
CA SER A 112 -11.55 29.75 -23.22
C SER A 112 -11.17 28.38 -22.70
N LEU A 113 -10.45 28.28 -21.59
CA LEU A 113 -10.20 27.00 -20.91
C LEU A 113 -11.02 26.94 -19.61
N ARG A 114 -11.91 25.96 -19.51
CA ARG A 114 -12.61 25.62 -18.27
C ARG A 114 -11.71 24.75 -17.40
N VAL A 115 -11.42 25.20 -16.19
CA VAL A 115 -10.66 24.44 -15.20
C VAL A 115 -11.65 23.72 -14.27
N PRO A 116 -11.56 22.38 -14.09
CA PRO A 116 -12.44 21.63 -13.21
C PRO A 116 -12.15 21.95 -11.74
N ILE A 117 -13.20 22.13 -10.95
CA ILE A 117 -13.14 22.16 -9.47
C ILE A 117 -13.71 20.82 -8.98
N ARG A 118 -13.06 20.19 -7.99
CA ARG A 118 -13.63 19.00 -7.33
C ARG A 118 -14.95 19.38 -6.65
N SER A 119 -15.98 18.54 -6.82
CA SER A 119 -17.21 18.66 -6.04
C SER A 119 -16.92 18.34 -4.57
N LYS A 120 -17.51 19.12 -3.67
CA LYS A 120 -17.45 18.97 -2.19
C LYS A 120 -17.89 17.61 -1.63
N GLU A 121 -18.36 16.68 -2.46
CA GLU A 121 -19.18 15.56 -2.00
C GLU A 121 -18.43 14.23 -1.82
N ASP A 122 -17.17 14.10 -2.24
CA ASP A 122 -16.46 12.79 -2.24
C ASP A 122 -15.18 12.72 -1.39
N SER A 123 -14.95 13.63 -0.45
CA SER A 123 -13.71 13.63 0.34
C SER A 123 -13.97 13.88 1.83
N TYR A 124 -13.83 12.82 2.64
CA TYR A 124 -13.62 12.93 4.09
C TYR A 124 -12.31 13.69 4.29
N LEU A 125 -12.38 14.94 4.80
CA LEU A 125 -11.25 15.85 5.09
C LEU A 125 -10.62 16.55 3.86
N GLU A 126 -11.41 17.24 3.02
CA GLU A 126 -10.80 18.15 2.02
C GLU A 126 -10.23 19.39 2.74
N ILE A 127 -8.91 19.38 2.99
CA ILE A 127 -8.20 20.55 3.49
C ILE A 127 -7.92 21.45 2.30
N GLN A 128 -8.47 22.67 2.32
CA GLN A 128 -8.28 23.68 1.27
C GLN A 128 -7.69 24.99 1.83
N ARG A 129 -7.21 24.96 3.07
CA ARG A 129 -6.75 26.14 3.80
C ARG A 129 -5.48 25.84 4.58
N VAL A 130 -4.67 26.87 4.75
CA VAL A 130 -3.46 26.85 5.56
C VAL A 130 -3.37 28.17 6.33
N ASN A 131 -2.83 28.13 7.53
CA ASN A 131 -2.55 29.30 8.33
C ASN A 131 -1.53 30.20 7.61
N LEU A 132 -1.80 31.50 7.58
CA LEU A 132 -0.97 32.48 6.87
C LEU A 132 0.47 32.51 7.37
N GLU A 133 0.68 32.52 8.69
CA GLU A 133 2.02 32.65 9.28
C GLU A 133 2.86 31.42 8.93
N TYR A 134 2.26 30.23 8.97
CA TYR A 134 2.92 29.02 8.50
C TYR A 134 3.26 29.09 7.02
N PHE A 135 2.32 29.54 6.18
CA PHE A 135 2.53 29.66 4.74
C PHE A 135 3.66 30.64 4.41
N LEU A 136 3.65 31.84 4.98
CA LEU A 136 4.72 32.84 4.82
C LEU A 136 6.07 32.31 5.32
N ASN A 137 6.08 31.57 6.42
CA ASN A 137 7.31 30.96 6.95
C ASN A 137 7.89 29.92 5.97
N LEU A 138 7.05 29.10 5.33
CA LEU A 138 7.53 28.17 4.30
C LEU A 138 8.20 28.92 3.15
N LEU A 139 7.57 30.00 2.68
CA LEU A 139 8.12 30.79 1.59
C LEU A 139 9.44 31.47 1.94
N ASN A 140 9.52 32.04 3.15
CA ASN A 140 10.73 32.68 3.66
C ASN A 140 11.89 31.68 3.87
N ASN A 141 11.60 30.40 4.09
CA ASN A 141 12.60 29.34 4.20
C ASN A 141 12.95 28.68 2.85
N GLY A 142 12.72 29.38 1.75
CA GLY A 142 13.18 28.96 0.43
C GLY A 142 12.23 28.03 -0.32
N LEU A 143 10.99 27.85 0.17
CA LEU A 143 9.95 27.25 -0.66
C LEU A 143 9.64 28.23 -1.80
N LYS A 144 9.97 27.83 -3.03
CA LYS A 144 9.56 28.58 -4.21
C LYS A 144 8.05 28.48 -4.36
N LEU A 145 7.36 29.62 -4.21
CA LEU A 145 5.98 29.77 -4.61
C LEU A 145 5.94 29.96 -6.12
N ASP A 146 5.60 28.90 -6.84
CA ASP A 146 5.22 29.00 -8.24
C ASP A 146 3.77 28.51 -8.38
N ASN A 147 2.98 29.18 -9.21
CA ASN A 147 1.63 28.75 -9.57
C ASN A 147 0.70 28.38 -8.39
N LEU A 148 0.55 29.27 -7.41
CA LEU A 148 -0.52 29.19 -6.41
C LEU A 148 -1.84 29.59 -7.07
N ALA A 149 -2.75 28.64 -7.19
CA ALA A 149 -4.11 28.86 -7.62
C ALA A 149 -5.05 28.84 -6.41
N PHE A 150 -5.86 29.89 -6.27
CA PHE A 150 -6.78 30.03 -5.14
C PHE A 150 -8.02 30.84 -5.50
N SER A 151 -9.00 30.86 -4.61
CA SER A 151 -10.18 31.72 -4.68
C SER A 151 -10.51 32.30 -3.31
N PHE A 152 -11.38 33.30 -3.29
CA PHE A 152 -11.95 33.82 -2.03
C PHE A 152 -13.36 33.28 -1.84
N LYS A 153 -13.65 32.74 -0.65
CA LYS A 153 -14.96 32.18 -0.29
C LYS A 153 -16.12 33.17 -0.45
N SER A 154 -15.88 34.46 -0.31
CA SER A 154 -16.89 35.51 -0.44
C SER A 154 -17.13 35.95 -1.89
N ASP A 155 -16.20 35.66 -2.81
CA ASP A 155 -16.31 36.07 -4.20
C ASP A 155 -17.17 35.05 -4.96
N ASN A 156 -17.82 35.47 -6.06
CA ASN A 156 -18.55 34.52 -6.91
C ASN A 156 -17.59 33.40 -7.35
N ASN A 157 -18.03 32.14 -7.25
CA ASN A 157 -17.20 30.93 -7.41
C ASN A 157 -16.51 30.75 -8.79
N ASP A 158 -16.71 31.70 -9.71
CA ASP A 158 -16.20 31.66 -11.07
C ASP A 158 -14.84 32.39 -11.21
N ILE A 159 -14.35 33.07 -10.17
CA ILE A 159 -13.06 33.81 -10.20
C ILE A 159 -11.94 32.98 -9.54
N CYS A 160 -10.86 32.75 -10.30
CA CYS A 160 -9.63 32.11 -9.82
C CYS A 160 -8.50 33.12 -9.81
N CYS A 161 -7.80 33.20 -8.69
CA CYS A 161 -6.59 34.02 -8.53
C CYS A 161 -5.35 33.14 -8.71
N PHE A 162 -4.32 33.67 -9.36
CA PHE A 162 -3.05 32.99 -9.57
C PHE A 162 -1.87 33.85 -9.12
N ILE A 163 -0.91 33.23 -8.43
CA ILE A 163 0.38 33.84 -8.08
C ILE A 163 1.48 32.93 -8.62
N GLY A 164 2.41 33.49 -9.40
CA GLY A 164 3.52 32.74 -9.99
C GLY A 164 4.81 33.55 -10.04
N CYS A 165 5.90 32.91 -10.46
CA CYS A 165 7.20 33.57 -10.62
C CYS A 165 7.58 33.71 -12.10
N ILE A 166 7.92 34.91 -12.56
CA ILE A 166 8.20 35.16 -14.00
C ILE A 166 9.62 34.73 -14.40
N ASN A 167 10.60 34.80 -13.49
CA ASN A 167 12.00 34.54 -13.81
C ASN A 167 12.65 33.60 -12.80
N TRP A 168 13.19 32.48 -13.30
CA TRP A 168 13.88 31.46 -12.51
C TRP A 168 15.24 31.94 -11.93
N GLY A 169 15.65 33.20 -12.17
CA GLY A 169 16.96 33.75 -11.82
C GLY A 169 16.98 35.10 -11.06
N GLU A 170 15.92 35.90 -11.11
CA GLU A 170 15.79 37.15 -10.33
C GLU A 170 14.39 37.16 -9.70
N ILE A 171 14.34 37.34 -8.38
CA ILE A 171 13.12 37.18 -7.55
C ILE A 171 12.15 38.33 -7.89
N ALA A 172 11.27 38.10 -8.86
CA ALA A 172 10.11 38.93 -9.11
C ALA A 172 8.87 38.04 -9.08
N TYR A 173 8.10 38.15 -7.99
CA TYR A 173 6.81 37.47 -7.89
C TYR A 173 5.81 38.24 -8.75
N SER A 174 4.97 37.55 -9.50
CA SER A 174 3.94 38.16 -10.33
C SER A 174 2.59 37.57 -10.03
N GLU A 175 1.58 38.42 -10.12
CA GLU A 175 0.20 37.97 -10.00
C GLU A 175 -0.49 37.96 -11.36
N LEU A 176 -1.31 36.94 -11.56
CA LEU A 176 -2.28 36.86 -12.64
C LEU A 176 -3.68 36.78 -12.02
N PHE A 177 -4.44 37.85 -12.21
CA PHE A 177 -5.84 37.95 -11.82
C PHE A 177 -6.71 37.78 -13.07
N SER A 178 -7.71 36.89 -13.05
CA SER A 178 -8.61 36.63 -14.18
C SER A 178 -9.56 37.80 -14.53
N GLY A 179 -9.28 39.02 -14.06
CA GLY A 179 -10.09 40.22 -14.27
C GLY A 179 -9.29 41.52 -14.43
N TYR A 180 -7.95 41.47 -14.44
CA TYR A 180 -7.08 42.61 -14.72
C TYR A 180 -6.25 42.30 -15.97
N SER A 181 -6.22 43.26 -16.90
CA SER A 181 -5.48 43.16 -18.16
C SER A 181 -3.97 43.40 -18.02
N GLU A 182 -3.48 43.66 -16.81
CA GLU A 182 -2.08 44.07 -16.57
C GLU A 182 -1.43 43.17 -15.53
N LEU A 183 -0.33 42.52 -15.93
CA LEU A 183 0.58 41.80 -15.05
C LEU A 183 1.21 42.77 -14.05
N LYS A 184 1.02 42.52 -12.76
CA LYS A 184 1.71 43.28 -11.70
C LYS A 184 2.84 42.43 -11.12
N ALA A 185 4.05 42.97 -11.19
CA ALA A 185 5.24 42.38 -10.59
C ALA A 185 5.50 43.01 -9.21
N PHE A 186 6.03 42.21 -8.29
CA PHE A 186 6.41 42.58 -6.94
C PHE A 186 7.85 42.15 -6.70
N GLU A 187 8.61 42.99 -5.99
CA GLU A 187 10.02 42.72 -5.68
C GLU A 187 10.18 41.60 -4.65
N ASN A 188 9.19 41.41 -3.76
CA ASN A 188 9.22 40.40 -2.72
C ASN A 188 7.82 39.98 -2.25
N ILE A 189 7.79 38.89 -1.47
CA ILE A 189 6.56 38.29 -0.93
C ILE A 189 5.81 39.26 -0.01
N GLU A 190 6.54 40.03 0.79
CA GLU A 190 5.93 40.96 1.74
C GLU A 190 5.16 42.06 1.01
N GLU A 191 5.74 42.63 -0.05
CA GLU A 191 5.08 43.62 -0.90
C GLU A 191 3.79 43.04 -1.52
N MET A 192 3.90 41.85 -2.11
CA MET A 192 2.77 41.15 -2.75
C MET A 192 1.60 40.91 -1.76
N PHE A 193 1.89 40.31 -0.60
CA PHE A 193 0.87 39.98 0.40
C PHE A 193 0.21 41.20 1.05
N ASN A 194 0.91 42.34 1.10
CA ASN A 194 0.38 43.60 1.66
C ASN A 194 -0.30 44.49 0.60
N SER A 195 -0.12 44.21 -0.69
CA SER A 195 -0.67 45.03 -1.76
C SER A 195 -2.21 44.99 -1.81
N LYS A 196 -2.86 46.14 -1.97
CA LYS A 196 -4.33 46.30 -1.89
C LYS A 196 -5.04 46.13 -3.22
N ILE A 197 -4.85 44.98 -3.83
CA ILE A 197 -5.26 44.68 -5.21
C ILE A 197 -6.52 43.80 -5.29
N PHE A 198 -6.94 43.19 -4.18
CA PHE A 198 -8.12 42.33 -4.13
C PHE A 198 -9.31 43.14 -3.64
N ASN A 199 -9.92 43.91 -4.55
CA ASN A 199 -11.04 44.83 -4.24
C ASN A 199 -10.70 45.83 -3.12
N GLY A 200 -9.50 46.43 -3.20
CA GLY A 200 -9.02 47.40 -2.20
C GLY A 200 -8.51 46.80 -0.90
N LYS A 201 -8.52 45.47 -0.77
CA LYS A 201 -7.91 44.72 0.34
C LYS A 201 -6.68 43.96 -0.11
N SER A 202 -5.81 43.63 0.83
CA SER A 202 -4.64 42.79 0.58
C SER A 202 -4.92 41.30 0.73
N LEU A 203 -4.03 40.47 0.19
CA LEU A 203 -4.10 39.02 0.37
C LEU A 203 -4.02 38.65 1.86
N LYS A 204 -3.21 39.39 2.62
CA LYS A 204 -3.10 39.25 4.08
C LYS A 204 -4.42 39.53 4.79
N GLU A 205 -5.11 40.61 4.41
CA GLU A 205 -6.42 40.97 4.98
C GLU A 205 -7.52 39.96 4.61
N ARG A 206 -7.42 39.37 3.41
CA ARG A 206 -8.41 38.40 2.89
C ARG A 206 -8.04 36.94 3.13
N TRP A 207 -6.89 36.64 3.73
CA TRP A 207 -6.42 35.27 3.92
C TRP A 207 -7.43 34.32 4.59
N PRO A 208 -8.23 34.75 5.59
CA PRO A 208 -9.28 33.90 6.18
C PRO A 208 -10.35 33.42 5.18
N GLU A 209 -10.47 34.10 4.04
CA GLU A 209 -11.39 33.77 2.95
C GLU A 209 -10.75 32.88 1.89
N VAL A 210 -9.41 32.79 1.85
CA VAL A 210 -8.66 32.04 0.82
C VAL A 210 -9.02 30.56 0.85
N VAL A 211 -9.21 30.00 -0.33
CA VAL A 211 -9.42 28.58 -0.61
C VAL A 211 -8.40 28.20 -1.67
N ILE A 212 -7.42 27.39 -1.30
CA ILE A 212 -6.32 26.97 -2.18
C ILE A 212 -6.76 25.76 -2.99
N ASP A 213 -6.63 25.85 -4.32
CA ASP A 213 -6.97 24.76 -5.23
C ASP A 213 -5.72 23.90 -5.52
N ASN A 214 -4.63 24.55 -5.97
CA ASN A 214 -3.36 23.89 -6.24
C ASN A 214 -2.17 24.84 -6.02
N ILE A 215 -1.00 24.25 -5.81
CA ILE A 215 0.29 24.94 -5.68
C ILE A 215 1.28 24.21 -6.59
N ASN A 216 2.05 24.91 -7.41
CA ASN A 216 2.99 24.32 -8.36
C ASN A 216 2.35 23.27 -9.30
N GLY A 217 1.08 23.46 -9.68
CA GLY A 217 0.33 22.49 -10.50
C GLY A 217 -0.10 21.20 -9.76
N MET A 218 0.17 21.11 -8.46
CA MET A 218 -0.21 19.99 -7.61
C MET A 218 -1.44 20.32 -6.75
N PRO A 219 -2.48 19.47 -6.70
CA PRO A 219 -3.61 19.66 -5.80
C PRO A 219 -3.14 19.91 -4.36
N PHE A 220 -3.77 20.86 -3.67
CA PHE A 220 -3.28 21.29 -2.35
C PHE A 220 -3.19 20.13 -1.32
N GLY A 221 -4.12 19.18 -1.37
CA GLY A 221 -4.06 17.97 -0.54
C GLY A 221 -2.84 17.09 -0.82
N ASP A 222 -2.37 17.02 -2.07
CA ASP A 222 -1.15 16.30 -2.45
C ASP A 222 0.09 17.11 -2.06
N TRP A 223 0.05 18.44 -2.22
CA TRP A 223 1.12 19.33 -1.80
C TRP A 223 1.42 19.21 -0.30
N LEU A 224 0.39 19.08 0.55
CA LEU A 224 0.54 18.81 1.98
C LEU A 224 1.28 17.49 2.29
N THR A 225 1.29 16.54 1.35
CA THR A 225 1.99 15.27 1.52
C THR A 225 3.47 15.32 1.19
N GLN A 226 3.92 16.34 0.45
CA GLN A 226 5.31 16.43 -0.03
C GLN A 226 6.31 16.80 1.06
N PHE A 227 5.84 17.42 2.13
CA PHE A 227 6.68 17.83 3.24
C PHE A 227 6.73 16.73 4.31
N ASN A 228 7.92 16.52 4.91
CA ASN A 228 8.14 15.81 6.17
C ASN A 228 8.77 14.40 6.16
N GLU A 229 9.55 13.99 5.15
CA GLU A 229 10.58 13.00 5.49
C GLU A 229 11.68 13.70 6.32
N GLY A 230 11.51 13.71 7.65
CA GLY A 230 12.52 14.17 8.62
C GLY A 230 12.34 15.58 9.23
N LEU A 231 11.29 16.33 8.90
CA LEU A 231 11.04 17.66 9.49
C LEU A 231 10.26 17.56 10.82
N LYS A 232 10.62 18.41 11.80
CA LYS A 232 9.91 18.54 13.07
C LYS A 232 8.50 19.11 12.82
N ILE A 233 7.48 18.45 13.34
CA ILE A 233 6.09 18.95 13.27
C ILE A 233 5.99 20.32 13.94
N ASN A 234 5.40 21.27 13.23
CA ASN A 234 5.05 22.58 13.79
C ASN A 234 3.65 22.48 14.42
N LEU A 235 3.58 22.58 15.74
CA LEU A 235 2.39 22.38 16.57
C LEU A 235 2.25 23.53 17.57
N TYR A 236 1.11 24.22 17.55
CA TYR A 236 0.74 25.25 18.53
C TYR A 236 -0.76 25.50 18.55
N GLU A 237 -1.25 26.17 19.59
CA GLU A 237 -2.65 26.61 19.69
C GLU A 237 -2.82 28.07 19.26
N LYS A 238 -3.93 28.37 18.59
CA LYS A 238 -4.34 29.75 18.27
C LYS A 238 -5.85 29.82 18.12
N ASN A 239 -6.49 30.76 18.83
CA ASN A 239 -7.95 31.01 18.77
C ASN A 239 -8.79 29.72 18.97
N ASP A 240 -8.53 28.97 20.04
CA ASP A 240 -9.21 27.71 20.37
C ASP A 240 -9.12 26.62 19.29
N LYS A 241 -8.06 26.67 18.48
CA LYS A 241 -7.73 25.66 17.48
C LYS A 241 -6.30 25.17 17.63
N ILE A 242 -6.09 23.93 17.22
CA ILE A 242 -4.76 23.35 17.05
C ILE A 242 -4.29 23.65 15.63
N ILE A 243 -3.08 24.18 15.50
CA ILE A 243 -2.42 24.35 14.22
C ILE A 243 -1.34 23.28 14.08
N ILE A 244 -1.48 22.40 13.10
CA ILE A 244 -0.50 21.34 12.79
C ILE A 244 -0.01 21.52 11.37
N ASN A 245 1.29 21.87 11.22
CA ASN A 245 1.89 22.19 9.93
C ASN A 245 1.03 23.17 9.11
N GLY A 246 0.51 24.19 9.80
CA GLY A 246 -0.35 25.21 9.20
C GLY A 246 -1.81 24.79 8.96
N VAL A 247 -2.17 23.53 9.11
CA VAL A 247 -3.58 23.10 9.05
C VAL A 247 -4.26 23.45 10.36
N GLU A 248 -5.39 24.15 10.30
CA GLU A 248 -6.21 24.43 11.49
C GLU A 248 -7.18 23.27 11.75
N LEU A 249 -7.19 22.78 12.98
CA LEU A 249 -8.02 21.67 13.43
C LEU A 249 -8.72 22.05 14.74
N ASP A 250 -9.97 21.63 14.90
CA ASP A 250 -10.75 21.91 16.11
C ASP A 250 -10.30 20.97 17.24
N GLY A 251 -9.78 21.55 18.32
CA GLY A 251 -9.08 20.82 19.36
C GLY A 251 -8.32 21.70 20.35
N TRP A 252 -7.65 21.07 21.32
CA TRP A 252 -6.64 21.70 22.18
C TRP A 252 -5.44 20.75 22.43
N ILE A 253 -4.32 21.32 22.82
CA ILE A 253 -3.11 20.66 23.32
C ILE A 253 -3.27 20.50 24.83
N ASP A 254 -3.36 19.26 25.29
CA ASP A 254 -3.50 18.93 26.69
C ASP A 254 -2.13 18.77 27.35
N GLN A 255 -1.68 19.82 28.04
CA GLN A 255 -0.39 19.84 28.74
C GLN A 255 -0.31 18.82 29.89
N SER A 256 -1.45 18.34 30.39
CA SER A 256 -1.48 17.34 31.47
C SER A 256 -1.26 15.92 30.96
N LYS A 257 -1.39 15.69 29.64
CA LYS A 257 -1.31 14.38 29.02
C LYS A 257 -0.19 14.33 27.99
N ASN A 258 0.81 13.49 28.23
CA ASN A 258 1.98 13.38 27.35
C ASN A 258 2.03 12.03 26.64
N CYS A 259 2.56 12.04 25.41
CA CYS A 259 2.85 10.82 24.68
C CYS A 259 3.92 10.00 25.40
N HIS A 260 3.64 8.71 25.66
CA HIS A 260 4.62 7.83 26.32
C HIS A 260 5.87 7.56 25.47
N THR A 261 5.78 7.73 24.14
CA THR A 261 6.89 7.47 23.22
C THR A 261 7.84 8.67 23.09
N CYS A 262 7.32 9.89 22.94
CA CYS A 262 8.16 11.08 22.69
C CYS A 262 8.08 12.17 23.77
N GLY A 263 7.20 12.03 24.77
CA GLY A 263 7.02 13.00 25.85
C GLY A 263 6.28 14.30 25.48
N VAL A 264 5.96 14.51 24.19
CA VAL A 264 5.20 15.70 23.74
C VAL A 264 3.76 15.64 24.21
N SER A 265 3.20 16.79 24.59
CA SER A 265 1.79 16.94 24.98
C SER A 265 0.83 16.45 23.90
N ALA A 266 -0.22 15.77 24.32
CA ALA A 266 -1.22 15.16 23.46
C ALA A 266 -2.15 16.23 22.88
N CYS A 267 -2.62 16.00 21.67
CA CYS A 267 -3.64 16.82 21.03
C CYS A 267 -5.00 16.13 21.14
N TYR A 268 -6.00 16.82 21.66
CA TYR A 268 -7.38 16.38 21.68
C TYR A 268 -8.14 16.99 20.50
N PHE A 269 -8.90 16.18 19.77
CA PHE A 269 -9.69 16.62 18.61
C PHE A 269 -11.18 16.44 18.83
N PHE A 270 -11.96 17.48 18.55
CA PHE A 270 -13.40 17.51 18.87
C PHE A 270 -14.20 16.53 18.02
N ASP A 271 -13.89 16.47 16.72
CA ASP A 271 -14.60 15.62 15.76
C ASP A 271 -14.52 14.12 16.07
N PHE A 272 -13.51 13.73 16.85
CA PHE A 272 -13.18 12.34 17.13
C PHE A 272 -13.29 11.97 18.61
N ASP A 273 -13.43 12.97 19.49
CA ASP A 273 -13.37 12.80 20.95
C ASP A 273 -12.17 11.92 21.35
N ALA A 274 -10.99 12.30 20.84
CA ALA A 274 -9.81 11.45 20.91
C ALA A 274 -8.53 12.23 21.04
N TYR A 275 -7.57 11.61 21.73
CA TYR A 275 -6.23 12.13 21.88
C TYR A 275 -5.28 11.44 20.91
N CYS A 276 -4.42 12.21 20.26
CA CYS A 276 -3.31 11.70 19.46
C CYS A 276 -1.99 12.39 19.83
N CYS A 277 -0.89 11.75 19.47
CA CYS A 277 0.41 12.39 19.39
C CYS A 277 0.73 12.67 17.91
N PRO A 278 0.72 13.95 17.47
CA PRO A 278 1.08 14.28 16.09
C PRO A 278 2.49 13.84 15.73
N THR A 279 3.46 14.01 16.66
CA THR A 279 4.88 13.70 16.42
C THR A 279 5.14 12.22 16.20
N CYS A 280 4.51 11.35 16.99
CA CYS A 280 4.64 9.90 16.82
C CYS A 280 3.65 9.35 15.80
N ASN A 281 2.71 10.17 15.32
CA ASN A 281 1.62 9.75 14.44
C ASN A 281 0.82 8.55 15.02
N ILE A 282 0.48 8.62 16.32
CA ILE A 282 -0.27 7.57 17.01
C ILE A 282 -1.50 8.14 17.72
N TRP A 283 -2.59 7.38 17.73
CA TRP A 283 -3.72 7.63 18.62
C TRP A 283 -3.37 7.14 20.04
N LEU A 284 -3.64 7.96 21.05
CA LEU A 284 -3.36 7.67 22.46
C LEU A 284 -4.59 7.13 23.20
N THR A 285 -5.79 7.29 22.63
CA THR A 285 -7.03 6.73 23.19
C THR A 285 -7.30 5.34 22.62
N ASN A 286 -7.15 4.33 23.48
CA ASN A 286 -7.30 2.90 23.15
C ASN A 286 -8.77 2.42 23.05
N GLU A 287 -9.76 3.28 23.28
CA GLU A 287 -11.16 2.85 23.29
C GLU A 287 -11.69 2.55 21.89
N VAL A 288 -12.10 1.30 21.70
CA VAL A 288 -12.81 0.76 20.53
C VAL A 288 -14.25 1.27 20.61
N GLY A 289 -14.60 2.24 19.76
CA GLY A 289 -15.94 2.85 19.75
C GLY A 289 -16.09 4.07 18.83
N PHE A 290 -15.00 4.71 18.45
CA PHE A 290 -15.02 5.91 17.60
C PHE A 290 -14.85 5.54 16.12
N GLU A 291 -15.91 5.03 15.49
CA GLU A 291 -15.98 4.50 14.11
C GLU A 291 -15.60 5.48 12.97
N LYS A 292 -15.15 6.70 13.30
CA LYS A 292 -14.88 7.78 12.34
C LYS A 292 -13.45 8.32 12.35
N ARG A 293 -12.58 7.83 13.23
CA ARG A 293 -11.18 8.28 13.27
C ARG A 293 -10.43 7.86 11.99
N PRO A 294 -9.57 8.72 11.44
CA PRO A 294 -8.68 8.30 10.38
C PRO A 294 -7.67 7.26 10.90
N LEU A 295 -7.25 6.39 9.98
CA LEU A 295 -6.35 5.26 10.27
C LEU A 295 -5.05 5.68 10.94
N GLU A 296 -4.51 6.83 10.53
CA GLU A 296 -3.37 7.49 11.13
C GLU A 296 -3.75 8.95 11.45
N PRO A 297 -3.30 9.53 12.57
CA PRO A 297 -3.55 10.95 12.88
C PRO A 297 -3.09 11.91 11.79
N GLU A 298 -1.97 11.62 11.12
CA GLU A 298 -1.39 12.48 10.09
C GLU A 298 -2.33 12.73 8.90
N LEU A 299 -3.32 11.86 8.67
CA LEU A 299 -4.34 12.09 7.64
C LEU A 299 -5.19 13.34 7.90
N LEU A 300 -5.23 13.85 9.14
CA LEU A 300 -5.90 15.11 9.49
C LEU A 300 -5.23 16.34 8.89
N TRP A 301 -3.94 16.27 8.57
CA TRP A 301 -3.20 17.35 7.90
C TRP A 301 -2.51 16.91 6.60
N LYS A 302 -2.66 15.63 6.21
CA LYS A 302 -2.19 15.03 4.94
C LYS A 302 -3.23 14.09 4.34
N PRO A 303 -4.35 14.63 3.84
CA PRO A 303 -5.50 13.83 3.43
C PRO A 303 -5.21 12.90 2.24
N ASN A 304 -4.19 13.22 1.44
CA ASN A 304 -3.82 12.42 0.26
C ASN A 304 -2.59 11.53 0.48
N LYS A 305 -2.14 11.34 1.72
CA LYS A 305 -0.96 10.51 2.04
C LYS A 305 -1.08 9.15 1.35
N LEU A 306 0.00 8.71 0.71
CA LEU A 306 0.10 7.36 0.17
C LEU A 306 0.21 6.35 1.31
N LEU A 307 -0.86 5.60 1.52
CA LEU A 307 -0.91 4.55 2.54
C LEU A 307 -0.42 3.23 1.96
N PRO A 308 0.40 2.48 2.71
CA PRO A 308 0.84 1.14 2.33
C PRO A 308 -0.26 0.09 2.58
N PHE A 309 -0.46 -0.77 1.58
CA PHE A 309 -1.39 -1.90 1.62
C PHE A 309 -0.72 -3.18 1.14
N CYS A 310 -1.30 -4.33 1.52
CA CYS A 310 -0.93 -5.60 0.95
C CYS A 310 -2.14 -6.48 0.63
N HIS A 311 -2.00 -7.30 -0.40
CA HIS A 311 -2.89 -8.41 -0.70
C HIS A 311 -2.33 -9.66 -0.02
N VAL A 312 -3.16 -10.32 0.79
CA VAL A 312 -2.79 -11.57 1.46
C VAL A 312 -3.70 -12.71 1.05
N ARG A 313 -3.18 -13.92 1.16
CA ARG A 313 -3.90 -15.17 0.87
C ARG A 313 -3.74 -16.16 2.02
N PHE A 314 -4.83 -16.78 2.42
CA PHE A 314 -4.86 -17.80 3.47
C PHE A 314 -4.76 -19.20 2.85
N SER A 315 -3.92 -20.09 3.39
CA SER A 315 -3.86 -21.49 2.93
C SER A 315 -4.99 -22.34 3.55
N PRO A 316 -5.85 -23.04 2.77
CA PRO A 316 -5.74 -23.37 1.34
C PRO A 316 -6.64 -22.52 0.40
N TYR A 317 -7.24 -21.45 0.91
CA TYR A 317 -8.23 -20.66 0.18
C TYR A 317 -7.58 -19.78 -0.89
N LYS A 318 -8.17 -19.77 -2.09
CA LYS A 318 -7.70 -18.92 -3.21
C LYS A 318 -8.09 -17.44 -3.05
N LYS A 319 -8.94 -17.10 -2.10
CA LYS A 319 -9.45 -15.72 -1.95
C LYS A 319 -8.35 -14.82 -1.40
N VAL A 320 -8.16 -13.69 -2.08
CA VAL A 320 -7.22 -12.64 -1.72
C VAL A 320 -7.97 -11.56 -0.94
N TYR A 321 -7.33 -11.03 0.09
CA TYR A 321 -7.88 -9.99 0.96
C TYR A 321 -6.88 -8.84 1.09
N THR A 322 -7.39 -7.62 1.24
CA THR A 322 -6.57 -6.41 1.37
C THR A 322 -6.44 -6.01 2.83
N TYR A 323 -5.21 -5.76 3.26
CA TYR A 323 -4.87 -5.26 4.59
C TYR A 323 -4.04 -3.99 4.47
N TYR A 324 -4.16 -3.12 5.46
CA TYR A 324 -3.27 -1.98 5.65
C TYR A 324 -1.96 -2.45 6.30
N ASN A 325 -0.82 -1.94 5.82
CA ASN A 325 0.50 -2.38 6.24
C ASN A 325 1.38 -1.21 6.71
N PRO A 326 1.27 -0.76 7.97
CA PRO A 326 2.02 0.40 8.47
C PRO A 326 3.54 0.21 8.39
N GLU A 327 4.02 -1.02 8.56
CA GLU A 327 5.44 -1.37 8.56
C GLU A 327 5.93 -1.61 7.12
N GLN A 328 6.42 -0.53 6.50
CA GLN A 328 6.86 -0.53 5.11
C GLN A 328 8.18 -1.30 4.95
N ASN A 329 8.08 -2.61 4.67
CA ASN A 329 8.97 -3.41 3.80
C ASN A 329 8.48 -4.87 3.70
N LEU A 330 7.26 -5.05 3.19
CA LEU A 330 6.75 -6.37 2.82
C LEU A 330 7.07 -6.68 1.36
N SER A 331 7.68 -7.84 1.13
CA SER A 331 7.90 -8.41 -0.20
C SER A 331 6.86 -9.50 -0.51
N PRO A 332 6.56 -9.75 -1.79
CA PRO A 332 5.78 -10.92 -2.18
C PRO A 332 6.37 -12.21 -1.56
N TRP A 333 5.48 -13.13 -1.20
CA TRP A 333 5.77 -14.44 -0.58
C TRP A 333 6.21 -14.41 0.89
N GLU A 334 6.35 -13.23 1.50
CA GLU A 334 6.52 -13.13 2.95
C GLU A 334 5.23 -13.51 3.68
N TRP A 335 5.36 -13.87 4.95
CA TRP A 335 4.24 -14.28 5.79
C TRP A 335 3.96 -13.21 6.85
N VAL A 336 2.69 -13.02 7.14
CA VAL A 336 2.20 -12.02 8.08
C VAL A 336 1.14 -12.61 8.98
N LEU A 337 1.03 -12.08 10.19
CA LEU A 337 -0.10 -12.34 11.08
C LEU A 337 -1.15 -11.24 10.89
N VAL A 338 -2.39 -11.65 10.64
CA VAL A 338 -3.50 -10.74 10.38
C VAL A 338 -4.76 -11.15 11.16
N PRO A 339 -5.61 -10.20 11.58
CA PRO A 339 -6.86 -10.53 12.28
C PRO A 339 -8.00 -10.83 11.30
N VAL A 340 -8.78 -11.88 11.54
CA VAL A 340 -9.91 -12.29 10.68
C VAL A 340 -11.24 -12.34 11.41
N GLY A 341 -12.33 -12.10 10.69
CA GLY A 341 -13.70 -12.15 11.24
C GLY A 341 -14.00 -11.00 12.21
N LYS A 342 -15.15 -11.05 12.89
CA LYS A 342 -15.56 -10.00 13.84
C LYS A 342 -14.81 -10.03 15.17
N ASN A 343 -14.25 -11.18 15.53
CA ASN A 343 -13.58 -11.41 16.81
C ASN A 343 -12.06 -11.25 16.69
N ASP A 344 -11.57 -10.64 15.60
CA ASP A 344 -10.15 -10.41 15.32
C ASP A 344 -9.24 -11.62 15.60
N ILE A 345 -9.69 -12.80 15.19
CA ILE A 345 -8.94 -14.04 15.38
C ILE A 345 -7.66 -13.95 14.55
N GLU A 346 -6.52 -14.14 15.19
CA GLU A 346 -5.23 -14.09 14.51
C GLU A 346 -5.04 -15.29 13.57
N ARG A 347 -4.58 -14.99 12.35
CA ARG A 347 -4.31 -15.98 11.30
C ARG A 347 -3.07 -15.60 10.50
N GLU A 348 -2.27 -16.61 10.20
CA GLU A 348 -1.15 -16.48 9.28
C GLU A 348 -1.66 -16.39 7.84
N ALA A 349 -1.11 -15.45 7.07
CA ALA A 349 -1.40 -15.28 5.67
C ALA A 349 -0.12 -14.99 4.87
N GLN A 350 -0.11 -15.38 3.61
CA GLN A 350 0.99 -15.11 2.70
C GLN A 350 0.72 -13.83 1.91
N VAL A 351 1.71 -12.93 1.86
CA VAL A 351 1.70 -11.72 1.05
C VAL A 351 1.80 -12.09 -0.43
N ILE A 352 0.83 -11.64 -1.22
CA ILE A 352 0.80 -11.81 -2.68
C ILE A 352 1.39 -10.58 -3.37
N LYS A 353 1.06 -9.39 -2.88
CA LYS A 353 1.50 -8.11 -3.44
C LYS A 353 1.49 -7.04 -2.34
N ALA A 354 2.53 -6.22 -2.29
CA ALA A 354 2.53 -4.97 -1.55
C ALA A 354 2.36 -3.80 -2.54
N PHE A 355 1.63 -2.75 -2.16
CA PHE A 355 1.40 -1.57 -2.98
C PHE A 355 1.06 -0.36 -2.11
N LYS A 356 1.06 0.84 -2.70
CA LYS A 356 0.62 2.08 -2.05
C LYS A 356 -0.61 2.63 -2.77
N SER A 357 -1.48 3.30 -2.03
CA SER A 357 -2.67 3.97 -2.58
C SER A 357 -2.98 5.24 -1.77
N PRO A 358 -3.46 6.33 -2.41
CA PRO A 358 -3.83 7.56 -1.70
C PRO A 358 -4.94 7.30 -0.67
N ALA A 359 -4.84 7.89 0.52
CA ALA A 359 -5.84 7.71 1.58
C ALA A 359 -7.27 8.15 1.16
N HIS A 360 -7.38 9.16 0.29
CA HIS A 360 -8.65 9.62 -0.27
C HIS A 360 -9.23 8.70 -1.35
N GLN A 361 -8.45 7.75 -1.88
CA GLN A 361 -8.87 6.75 -2.87
C GLN A 361 -8.37 5.36 -2.46
N PRO A 362 -8.79 4.84 -1.29
CA PRO A 362 -8.24 3.61 -0.76
C PRO A 362 -8.82 2.40 -1.52
N PRO A 363 -8.08 1.27 -1.63
CA PRO A 363 -8.56 0.06 -2.29
C PRO A 363 -9.77 -0.58 -1.57
N ILE A 364 -9.96 -0.22 -0.31
CA ILE A 364 -11.08 -0.58 0.56
C ILE A 364 -11.28 0.56 1.55
N SER A 365 -12.53 0.80 1.97
CA SER A 365 -12.84 1.83 2.97
C SER A 365 -11.93 1.73 4.21
N LEU A 366 -11.25 2.83 4.57
CA LEU A 366 -10.28 2.86 5.67
C LEU A 366 -10.92 2.49 7.02
N ASN A 367 -12.20 2.79 7.23
CA ASN A 367 -12.90 2.44 8.48
C ASN A 367 -13.20 0.93 8.59
N LYS A 368 -13.03 0.18 7.50
CA LYS A 368 -13.28 -1.27 7.42
C LYS A 368 -12.01 -2.09 7.20
N VAL A 369 -10.90 -1.43 6.84
CA VAL A 369 -9.64 -2.12 6.59
C VAL A 369 -9.05 -2.60 7.90
N LYS A 370 -8.48 -3.80 7.89
CA LYS A 370 -7.72 -4.33 9.02
C LYS A 370 -6.23 -4.14 8.78
N SER A 371 -5.48 -4.03 9.85
CA SER A 371 -4.02 -3.88 9.80
C SER A 371 -3.31 -5.23 9.85
N VAL A 372 -2.16 -5.32 9.18
CA VAL A 372 -1.16 -6.34 9.47
C VAL A 372 -0.69 -6.16 10.91
N LEU A 373 -0.71 -7.22 11.72
CA LEU A 373 -0.28 -7.18 13.12
C LEU A 373 1.24 -7.27 13.22
N GLN A 374 1.83 -8.19 12.45
CA GLN A 374 3.27 -8.37 12.42
C GLN A 374 3.71 -9.11 11.15
N LYS A 375 4.93 -8.80 10.70
CA LYS A 375 5.67 -9.63 9.76
C LYS A 375 6.18 -10.87 10.50
N LEU A 376 5.91 -12.05 9.95
CA LEU A 376 6.43 -13.29 10.49
C LEU A 376 7.85 -13.52 9.95
N PRO A 377 8.81 -13.97 10.79
CA PRO A 377 10.18 -14.25 10.36
C PRO A 377 10.24 -15.31 9.27
N SER A 378 11.40 -15.52 8.62
CA SER A 378 11.51 -16.70 7.76
C SER A 378 11.58 -17.97 8.63
N LEU A 379 11.09 -19.11 8.14
CA LEU A 379 11.17 -20.36 8.90
C LEU A 379 12.63 -20.72 9.25
N ALA A 380 13.57 -20.36 8.39
CA ALA A 380 15.00 -20.57 8.65
C ALA A 380 15.49 -19.71 9.82
N ASP A 381 15.04 -18.45 9.91
CA ASP A 381 15.40 -17.57 11.02
C ASP A 381 14.80 -18.08 12.34
N GLU A 382 13.52 -18.51 12.32
CA GLU A 382 12.80 -19.06 13.48
C GLU A 382 13.52 -20.24 14.14
N VAL A 383 14.19 -21.08 13.35
CA VAL A 383 14.79 -22.33 13.83
C VAL A 383 16.31 -22.31 13.85
N SER A 384 16.94 -21.22 13.42
CA SER A 384 18.39 -21.13 13.22
C SER A 384 19.19 -21.40 14.51
N GLU A 385 18.78 -20.78 15.62
CA GLU A 385 19.44 -20.95 16.92
C GLU A 385 19.38 -22.40 17.39
N THR A 386 18.18 -22.98 17.42
CA THR A 386 17.96 -24.39 17.78
C THR A 386 18.74 -25.33 16.87
N LEU A 387 18.70 -25.12 15.55
CA LEU A 387 19.40 -25.99 14.60
C LEU A 387 20.93 -25.89 14.77
N ASN A 388 21.47 -24.69 14.96
CA ASN A 388 22.91 -24.51 15.19
C ASN A 388 23.35 -25.26 16.45
N GLU A 389 22.59 -25.15 17.54
CA GLU A 389 22.88 -25.89 18.78
C GLU A 389 22.84 -27.41 18.55
N LEU A 390 21.83 -27.93 17.85
CA LEU A 390 21.71 -29.35 17.52
C LEU A 390 22.85 -29.84 16.62
N LEU A 391 23.34 -29.02 15.70
CA LEU A 391 24.45 -29.36 14.82
C LEU A 391 25.81 -29.31 15.52
N GLU A 392 25.99 -28.42 16.50
CA GLU A 392 27.23 -28.28 17.26
C GLU A 392 27.37 -29.32 18.37
N LYS A 393 26.28 -29.57 19.13
CA LYS A 393 26.31 -30.40 20.35
C LYS A 393 25.60 -31.74 20.20
N GLY A 394 24.66 -31.84 19.27
CA GLY A 394 23.82 -33.01 19.08
C GLY A 394 24.46 -34.09 18.18
N ARG A 395 23.89 -35.30 18.24
CA ARG A 395 24.25 -36.41 17.36
C ARG A 395 23.50 -36.30 16.04
N VAL A 396 24.25 -36.01 14.97
CA VAL A 396 23.70 -35.83 13.61
C VAL A 396 23.61 -37.15 12.85
N CYS A 397 22.41 -37.55 12.43
CA CYS A 397 22.22 -38.60 11.42
C CYS A 397 22.37 -38.01 10.02
N ASN A 398 23.56 -38.15 9.42
CA ASN A 398 23.86 -37.55 8.12
C ASN A 398 23.58 -38.48 6.94
N LEU A 399 22.52 -38.18 6.17
CA LEU A 399 22.09 -38.89 4.96
C LEU A 399 22.08 -37.98 3.72
N SER A 400 22.87 -36.90 3.71
CA SER A 400 22.82 -35.88 2.64
C SER A 400 23.55 -36.25 1.35
N SER A 401 24.49 -37.20 1.38
CA SER A 401 25.37 -37.51 0.25
C SER A 401 25.43 -38.99 -0.13
N LYS A 402 25.19 -39.90 0.82
CA LYS A 402 25.22 -41.35 0.61
C LYS A 402 24.02 -42.02 1.27
N LYS A 403 23.50 -43.06 0.62
CA LYS A 403 22.54 -43.99 1.22
C LYS A 403 23.31 -44.86 2.21
N ASN A 404 23.18 -44.55 3.50
CA ASN A 404 23.86 -45.28 4.57
C ASN A 404 22.86 -46.14 5.32
N LEU A 405 23.35 -47.23 5.90
CA LEU A 405 22.58 -47.98 6.90
C LEU A 405 22.47 -47.10 8.15
N VAL A 406 21.25 -46.96 8.66
CA VAL A 406 20.95 -46.27 9.91
C VAL A 406 20.53 -47.33 10.92
N ASP A 407 21.10 -47.33 12.12
CA ASP A 407 20.61 -48.18 13.20
C ASP A 407 19.46 -47.47 13.91
N PRO A 408 18.21 -47.99 13.87
CA PRO A 408 17.09 -47.37 14.56
C PRO A 408 17.24 -47.35 16.08
N LYS A 409 18.17 -48.13 16.65
CA LYS A 409 18.44 -48.16 18.10
C LYS A 409 19.33 -47.03 18.58
N ASP A 410 19.97 -46.30 17.66
CA ASP A 410 20.77 -45.14 17.99
C ASP A 410 19.89 -43.91 18.24
N PRO A 411 20.10 -43.16 19.34
CA PRO A 411 19.45 -41.87 19.55
C PRO A 411 20.15 -40.79 18.72
N TYR A 412 19.40 -40.04 17.92
CA TYR A 412 19.88 -38.90 17.14
C TYR A 412 19.14 -37.62 17.52
N ASP A 413 19.81 -36.48 17.44
CA ASP A 413 19.21 -35.18 17.74
C ASP A 413 18.70 -34.48 16.47
N VAL A 414 19.34 -34.73 15.32
CA VAL A 414 18.96 -34.12 14.04
C VAL A 414 19.25 -35.04 12.86
N LEU A 415 18.33 -35.08 11.90
CA LEU A 415 18.44 -35.79 10.63
C LEU A 415 18.85 -34.78 9.55
N LYS A 416 19.97 -35.02 8.88
CA LYS A 416 20.44 -34.21 7.75
C LYS A 416 20.19 -34.93 6.42
N THR A 417 19.48 -34.27 5.51
CA THR A 417 19.12 -34.81 4.18
C THR A 417 19.62 -33.89 3.07
N PRO A 418 19.48 -34.25 1.77
CA PRO A 418 19.81 -33.34 0.67
C PRO A 418 18.90 -32.10 0.59
N LEU A 419 17.73 -32.12 1.22
CA LEU A 419 16.79 -30.99 1.19
C LEU A 419 16.97 -30.03 2.35
N GLY A 420 17.43 -30.53 3.49
CA GLY A 420 17.54 -29.80 4.75
C GLY A 420 17.59 -30.74 5.96
N HIS A 421 17.36 -30.18 7.12
CA HIS A 421 17.41 -30.82 8.42
C HIS A 421 16.01 -31.05 8.98
N PHE A 422 15.87 -32.11 9.78
CA PHE A 422 14.63 -32.46 10.46
C PHE A 422 14.94 -32.90 11.90
N TRP A 423 14.12 -32.48 12.85
CA TRP A 423 14.21 -32.90 14.27
C TRP A 423 12.83 -32.92 14.91
N LEU A 424 12.76 -33.44 16.14
CA LEU A 424 11.53 -33.47 16.93
C LEU A 424 11.62 -32.50 18.09
N GLU A 425 10.51 -31.82 18.38
CA GLU A 425 10.34 -31.03 19.59
C GLU A 425 9.14 -31.50 20.39
N LEU A 426 9.36 -31.76 21.68
CA LEU A 426 8.32 -31.99 22.68
C LEU A 426 8.13 -30.69 23.46
N ASN A 427 6.92 -30.14 23.47
CA ASN A 427 6.61 -28.89 24.19
C ASN A 427 7.54 -27.72 23.82
N ASN A 428 8.00 -27.66 22.56
CA ASN A 428 8.97 -26.68 22.03
C ASN A 428 10.41 -26.86 22.56
N GLN A 429 10.77 -28.07 23.00
CA GLN A 429 12.13 -28.41 23.38
C GLN A 429 12.61 -29.59 22.52
N PRO A 430 13.80 -29.51 21.89
CA PRO A 430 14.35 -30.60 21.10
C PRO A 430 14.47 -31.90 21.91
N ILE A 431 14.13 -33.03 21.27
CA ILE A 431 14.28 -34.36 21.87
C ILE A 431 15.03 -35.29 20.93
N GLN A 432 15.66 -36.31 21.51
CA GLN A 432 16.27 -37.39 20.75
C GLN A 432 15.21 -38.22 20.01
N MET A 433 15.58 -38.67 18.82
CA MET A 433 14.75 -39.43 17.92
C MET A 433 15.45 -40.69 17.41
N SER A 434 14.63 -41.71 17.14
CA SER A 434 14.99 -42.90 16.38
C SER A 434 14.65 -42.66 14.90
N ILE A 435 15.56 -43.07 14.02
CA ILE A 435 15.44 -42.88 12.57
C ILE A 435 15.55 -44.24 11.88
N ASN A 436 14.58 -44.54 11.02
CA ASN A 436 14.63 -45.66 10.09
C ASN A 436 14.63 -45.14 8.64
N ALA A 437 15.68 -45.43 7.89
CA ALA A 437 15.85 -44.97 6.51
C ALA A 437 15.54 -46.09 5.52
N ILE A 438 14.58 -45.84 4.63
CA ILE A 438 14.11 -46.79 3.61
C ILE A 438 14.45 -46.24 2.23
N TYR A 439 15.07 -47.08 1.39
CA TYR A 439 15.48 -46.72 0.04
C TYR A 439 14.86 -47.67 -0.99
N PRO A 440 13.71 -47.32 -1.59
CA PRO A 440 13.08 -48.12 -2.62
C PRO A 440 13.98 -48.35 -3.84
N LYS A 441 13.84 -49.51 -4.49
CA LYS A 441 14.62 -49.85 -5.69
C LYS A 441 14.22 -48.94 -6.86
N ARG A 442 15.21 -48.48 -7.63
CA ARG A 442 15.04 -47.54 -8.76
C ARG A 442 14.04 -47.99 -9.84
N ASN A 443 13.88 -49.29 -10.02
CA ASN A 443 13.01 -49.88 -11.03
C ASN A 443 11.58 -50.15 -10.55
N THR A 444 11.22 -49.71 -9.34
CA THR A 444 9.86 -49.90 -8.81
C THR A 444 8.96 -48.75 -9.21
N ILE A 445 7.68 -49.06 -9.42
CA ILE A 445 6.65 -48.02 -9.63
C ILE A 445 6.54 -47.07 -8.44
N LEU A 446 6.99 -47.49 -7.24
CA LEU A 446 6.98 -46.71 -6.01
C LEU A 446 8.32 -45.99 -5.75
N PHE A 447 9.19 -45.81 -6.75
CA PHE A 447 10.49 -45.19 -6.49
C PHE A 447 10.35 -43.76 -5.94
N VAL A 448 11.11 -43.48 -4.87
CA VAL A 448 11.43 -42.16 -4.32
C VAL A 448 12.91 -42.14 -3.93
N GLU A 449 13.48 -40.96 -3.74
CA GLU A 449 14.92 -40.83 -3.46
C GLU A 449 15.27 -41.21 -2.01
N GLY A 450 14.39 -40.86 -1.06
CA GLY A 450 14.53 -41.23 0.34
C GLY A 450 13.20 -41.21 1.10
N VAL A 451 13.05 -42.17 2.01
CA VAL A 451 11.98 -42.26 3.00
C VAL A 451 12.63 -42.37 4.38
N TYR A 452 12.24 -41.49 5.30
CA TYR A 452 12.77 -41.44 6.65
C TYR A 452 11.62 -41.49 7.64
N GLN A 453 11.56 -42.55 8.41
CA GLN A 453 10.63 -42.72 9.51
C GLN A 453 11.29 -42.22 10.80
N ILE A 454 10.64 -41.30 11.48
CA ILE A 454 11.20 -40.55 12.62
C ILE A 454 10.26 -40.72 13.82
N LYS A 455 10.78 -41.17 14.95
CA LYS A 455 10.02 -41.33 16.21
C LYS A 455 10.77 -40.75 17.39
N PRO A 456 10.09 -40.33 18.47
CA PRO A 456 10.75 -40.08 19.74
C PRO A 456 11.58 -41.30 20.19
N TYR A 457 12.77 -41.07 20.72
CA TYR A 457 13.59 -42.14 21.27
C TYR A 457 13.02 -42.63 22.62
N SER A 458 12.67 -41.67 23.50
CA SER A 458 11.89 -41.92 24.71
C SER A 458 10.40 -41.78 24.43
N HIS A 459 9.57 -42.54 25.16
CA HIS A 459 8.12 -42.61 24.97
C HIS A 459 7.32 -42.28 26.24
N GLU A 460 8.01 -41.97 27.34
CA GLU A 460 7.40 -41.63 28.62
C GLU A 460 7.44 -40.10 28.83
N PHE A 461 6.26 -39.49 28.83
CA PHE A 461 6.08 -38.04 29.00
C PHE A 461 5.02 -37.79 30.07
N GLU A 462 5.37 -36.99 31.08
CA GLU A 462 4.45 -36.64 32.18
C GLU A 462 3.55 -35.45 31.82
N ASP A 463 4.10 -34.41 31.18
CA ASP A 463 3.40 -33.16 30.86
C ASP A 463 3.26 -32.89 29.36
N PHE A 464 2.76 -33.87 28.60
CA PHE A 464 2.62 -33.71 27.15
C PHE A 464 1.63 -32.60 26.77
N GLN A 465 2.08 -31.64 25.96
CA GLN A 465 1.22 -30.65 25.30
C GLN A 465 1.20 -30.86 23.79
N HIS A 466 2.38 -30.98 23.18
CA HIS A 466 2.50 -31.23 21.75
C HIS A 466 3.84 -31.87 21.38
N LEU A 467 3.82 -32.65 20.29
CA LEU A 467 5.00 -33.20 19.63
C LEU A 467 5.01 -32.73 18.17
N LYS A 468 6.07 -32.02 17.78
CA LYS A 468 6.24 -31.41 16.46
C LYS A 468 7.39 -32.05 15.71
N ILE A 469 7.25 -32.12 14.39
CA ILE A 469 8.40 -32.25 13.48
C ILE A 469 8.78 -30.86 12.99
N CYS A 470 10.05 -30.52 13.15
CA CYS A 470 10.60 -29.23 12.78
C CYS A 470 11.60 -29.38 11.62
N THR A 471 11.78 -28.31 10.84
CA THR A 471 12.68 -28.30 9.67
C THR A 471 13.13 -26.89 9.31
N ASP A 472 14.36 -26.76 8.79
CA ASP A 472 14.88 -25.55 8.16
C ASP A 472 14.50 -25.44 6.67
N VAL A 473 13.91 -26.48 6.11
CA VAL A 473 13.42 -26.47 4.73
C VAL A 473 12.36 -25.38 4.61
N ASN A 474 12.55 -24.42 3.70
CA ASN A 474 11.66 -23.27 3.57
C ASN A 474 10.31 -23.62 2.91
N ILE A 475 9.45 -24.34 3.65
CA ILE A 475 8.10 -24.73 3.24
C ILE A 475 7.24 -23.49 2.96
N ARG A 476 7.52 -22.36 3.64
CA ARG A 476 6.83 -21.07 3.42
C ARG A 476 7.00 -20.52 1.98
N LYS A 477 8.10 -20.86 1.29
CA LYS A 477 8.35 -20.53 -0.12
C LYS A 477 8.02 -21.68 -1.08
N ALA A 478 7.62 -22.83 -0.58
CA ALA A 478 7.35 -24.00 -1.39
C ALA A 478 5.95 -23.94 -2.02
N ARG A 479 5.80 -24.48 -3.24
CA ARG A 479 4.48 -24.62 -3.87
C ARG A 479 3.77 -25.81 -3.24
N TYR A 480 2.65 -25.57 -2.54
CA TYR A 480 1.78 -26.64 -2.07
C TYR A 480 1.22 -27.44 -3.25
N ILE A 481 1.34 -28.77 -3.17
CA ILE A 481 0.83 -29.69 -4.20
C ILE A 481 -0.53 -30.21 -3.77
N ASP A 482 -0.57 -31.00 -2.69
CA ASP A 482 -1.80 -31.62 -2.18
C ASP A 482 -1.64 -32.10 -0.73
N ARG A 483 -2.77 -32.32 -0.04
CA ARG A 483 -2.85 -32.99 1.25
C ARG A 483 -3.09 -34.47 0.97
N PHE A 484 -2.39 -35.32 1.67
CA PHE A 484 -2.66 -36.76 1.61
C PHE A 484 -3.05 -37.23 3.00
N GLY A 485 -4.34 -37.52 3.16
CA GLY A 485 -4.87 -38.04 4.42
C GLY A 485 -6.24 -38.66 4.27
N HIS A 486 -6.27 -39.94 3.89
CA HIS A 486 -7.42 -40.80 4.10
C HIS A 486 -7.01 -41.95 5.03
N ASN A 487 -7.68 -42.02 6.18
CA ASN A 487 -7.70 -43.09 7.16
C ASN A 487 -6.42 -43.51 7.92
N ILE A 488 -5.19 -43.34 7.41
CA ILE A 488 -3.97 -43.89 8.05
C ILE A 488 -2.83 -42.87 8.29
N ASN A 489 -2.79 -41.74 7.56
CA ASN A 489 -1.80 -40.66 7.78
C ASN A 489 -2.44 -39.28 7.58
N ASP A 490 -1.86 -38.22 8.16
CA ASP A 490 -2.23 -36.82 7.89
C ASP A 490 -0.95 -36.03 7.60
N GLY A 491 -0.86 -35.50 6.39
CA GLY A 491 0.33 -34.86 5.87
C GLY A 491 0.07 -34.09 4.58
N ALA A 492 1.10 -33.42 4.09
CA ALA A 492 1.04 -32.61 2.88
C ALA A 492 2.33 -32.70 2.08
N ARG A 493 2.22 -32.37 0.78
CA ARG A 493 3.35 -32.33 -0.16
C ARG A 493 3.57 -30.93 -0.67
N TRP A 494 4.84 -30.60 -0.83
CA TRP A 494 5.28 -29.34 -1.39
C TRP A 494 6.35 -29.57 -2.44
N GLN A 495 6.32 -28.75 -3.49
CA GLN A 495 7.41 -28.64 -4.45
C GLN A 495 8.37 -27.55 -4.00
N ILE A 496 9.65 -27.91 -3.89
CA ILE A 496 10.77 -27.02 -3.54
C ILE A 496 11.78 -27.07 -4.69
N GLY A 497 11.70 -26.09 -5.59
CA GLY A 497 12.49 -26.09 -6.82
C GLY A 497 12.22 -27.35 -7.65
N LYS A 498 13.27 -28.16 -7.87
CA LYS A 498 13.19 -29.43 -8.60
C LYS A 498 12.79 -30.63 -7.73
N TYR A 499 12.56 -30.43 -6.44
CA TYR A 499 12.25 -31.49 -5.50
C TYR A 499 10.78 -31.49 -5.09
N GLU A 500 10.26 -32.67 -4.79
CA GLU A 500 8.99 -32.89 -4.11
C GLU A 500 9.31 -33.42 -2.71
N LEU A 501 8.76 -32.78 -1.67
CA LEU A 501 8.89 -33.16 -0.27
C LEU A 501 7.51 -33.44 0.31
N GLY A 502 7.39 -34.54 1.06
CA GLY A 502 6.19 -34.90 1.80
C GLY A 502 6.52 -35.13 3.26
N ILE A 503 5.71 -34.56 4.15
CA ILE A 503 5.81 -34.76 5.60
C ILE A 503 4.45 -35.22 6.09
N ALA A 504 4.42 -36.30 6.86
CA ALA A 504 3.19 -36.85 7.43
C ALA A 504 3.39 -37.29 8.87
N ALA A 505 2.36 -37.11 9.68
CA ALA A 505 2.21 -37.83 10.94
C ALA A 505 1.53 -39.18 10.67
N ARG A 506 1.83 -40.16 11.52
CA ARG A 506 1.17 -41.46 11.55
C ARG A 506 -0.20 -41.34 12.23
N VAL A 507 -1.23 -41.87 11.58
CA VAL A 507 -2.63 -41.66 11.96
C VAL A 507 -3.36 -43.01 11.90
N THR A 508 -2.94 -43.99 12.70
CA THR A 508 -3.69 -45.25 12.87
C THR A 508 -5.03 -44.99 13.58
N GLU A 509 -5.99 -45.92 13.51
CA GLU A 509 -7.33 -45.73 14.11
C GLU A 509 -7.31 -45.21 15.56
N CYS A 510 -6.32 -45.65 16.34
CA CYS A 510 -6.14 -45.30 17.75
C CYS A 510 -5.49 -43.94 18.03
N VAL A 511 -4.88 -43.27 17.04
CA VAL A 511 -4.23 -41.95 17.18
C VAL A 511 -4.76 -40.92 16.17
N LYS A 512 -5.81 -41.28 15.40
CA LYS A 512 -6.32 -40.47 14.29
C LYS A 512 -6.85 -39.10 14.71
N SER A 513 -7.43 -39.01 15.90
CA SER A 513 -7.95 -37.77 16.47
C SER A 513 -6.89 -36.86 17.10
N ASP A 514 -5.63 -37.30 17.12
CA ASP A 514 -4.58 -36.69 17.94
C ASP A 514 -3.65 -35.77 17.13
N VAL A 515 -3.88 -35.67 15.82
CA VAL A 515 -3.08 -34.88 14.89
C VAL A 515 -3.82 -33.63 14.45
N LYS A 516 -3.10 -32.52 14.41
CA LYS A 516 -3.49 -31.27 13.77
C LYS A 516 -2.40 -30.84 12.80
N ALA A 517 -2.67 -29.85 11.95
CA ALA A 517 -1.68 -29.25 11.08
C ALA A 517 -1.57 -27.74 11.33
N ILE A 518 -0.36 -27.20 11.26
CA ILE A 518 -0.11 -25.75 11.30
C ILE A 518 -0.56 -25.09 9.98
N ALA A 519 -0.46 -23.77 9.87
CA ALA A 519 -0.89 -23.03 8.67
C ALA A 519 -0.22 -23.54 7.39
N MET A 520 1.07 -23.88 7.46
CA MET A 520 1.86 -24.48 6.38
C MET A 520 1.47 -25.92 6.02
N LYS A 521 0.54 -26.54 6.77
CA LYS A 521 0.09 -27.94 6.65
C LYS A 521 1.10 -29.00 7.14
N ILE A 522 2.11 -28.60 7.91
CA ILE A 522 2.97 -29.55 8.63
C ILE A 522 2.17 -30.15 9.80
N PRO A 523 2.09 -31.48 9.92
CA PRO A 523 1.33 -32.13 10.99
C PRO A 523 2.09 -32.11 12.32
N TYR A 524 1.36 -32.13 13.43
CA TYR A 524 1.87 -32.29 14.79
C TYR A 524 0.84 -33.01 15.67
N TYR A 525 1.32 -33.67 16.72
CA TYR A 525 0.45 -34.31 17.71
C TYR A 525 0.12 -33.35 18.84
N PHE A 526 -1.16 -33.24 19.21
CA PHE A 526 -1.63 -32.40 20.33
C PHE A 526 -2.25 -33.23 21.46
N LYS A 527 -2.23 -34.55 21.33
CA LYS A 527 -2.60 -35.52 22.36
C LYS A 527 -1.60 -36.66 22.39
N TRP A 528 -1.46 -37.29 23.56
CA TRP A 528 -0.58 -38.43 23.77
C TRP A 528 -1.30 -39.55 24.50
N ASN A 529 -1.48 -40.69 23.84
CA ASN A 529 -2.10 -41.86 24.39
C ASN A 529 -1.02 -42.84 24.85
N LYS A 530 -0.82 -42.93 26.18
CA LYS A 530 0.20 -43.80 26.80
C LYS A 530 0.11 -45.27 26.36
N LYS A 531 -1.08 -45.79 26.03
CA LYS A 531 -1.28 -47.17 25.56
C LYS A 531 -0.73 -47.41 24.15
N HIS A 532 -0.60 -46.38 23.34
CA HIS A 532 -0.16 -46.45 21.95
C HIS A 532 1.07 -45.57 21.68
N LYS A 533 1.88 -45.33 22.70
CA LYS A 533 3.06 -44.45 22.66
C LYS A 533 4.03 -44.76 21.50
N GLU A 534 4.19 -46.03 21.13
CA GLU A 534 5.06 -46.45 20.01
C GLU A 534 4.51 -46.14 18.61
N MET A 535 3.23 -45.73 18.51
CA MET A 535 2.58 -45.37 17.26
C MET A 535 2.86 -43.92 16.83
N TYR A 536 3.32 -43.07 17.75
CA TYR A 536 3.61 -41.67 17.46
C TYR A 536 4.92 -41.55 16.68
N GLY A 537 4.84 -40.89 15.54
CA GLY A 537 5.98 -40.69 14.65
C GLY A 537 5.61 -39.92 13.40
N PHE A 538 6.64 -39.55 12.65
CA PHE A 538 6.53 -38.82 11.40
C PHE A 538 7.25 -39.59 10.30
N THR A 539 6.82 -39.36 9.07
CA THR A 539 7.52 -39.83 7.88
C THR A 539 7.86 -38.63 7.01
N VAL A 540 9.12 -38.54 6.60
CA VAL A 540 9.63 -37.58 5.64
C VAL A 540 9.99 -38.33 4.36
N VAL A 541 9.43 -37.92 3.23
CA VAL A 541 9.67 -38.55 1.92
C VAL A 541 10.08 -37.48 0.92
N TRP A 542 11.04 -37.78 0.04
CA TRP A 542 11.36 -36.87 -1.04
C TRP A 542 11.81 -37.55 -2.33
N GLN A 543 11.66 -36.82 -3.44
CA GLN A 543 12.16 -37.20 -4.77
C GLN A 543 12.30 -35.97 -5.68
N TYR A 544 12.76 -36.19 -6.91
CA TYR A 544 12.65 -35.18 -7.96
C TYR A 544 11.20 -35.03 -8.43
N TYR A 545 10.71 -33.79 -8.47
CA TYR A 545 9.37 -33.47 -8.91
C TYR A 545 9.19 -33.83 -10.39
N LYS A 546 8.10 -34.54 -10.72
CA LYS A 546 7.75 -34.94 -12.10
C LYS A 546 6.40 -34.36 -12.52
N SER A 547 5.39 -34.50 -11.67
CA SER A 547 4.01 -34.08 -11.92
C SER A 547 3.22 -33.99 -10.62
N ASP A 548 2.15 -33.18 -10.60
CA ASP A 548 1.22 -33.10 -9.46
C ASP A 548 0.47 -34.42 -9.21
N ILE A 549 0.19 -35.16 -10.29
CA ILE A 549 -0.38 -36.51 -10.22
C ILE A 549 0.78 -37.47 -9.93
N ASN A 550 0.92 -37.87 -8.68
CA ASN A 550 1.99 -38.76 -8.24
C ASN A 550 1.55 -39.60 -7.03
N HIS A 551 1.15 -40.85 -7.30
CA HIS A 551 0.62 -41.77 -6.29
C HIS A 551 1.72 -42.43 -5.45
N ASN A 552 2.99 -42.27 -5.80
CA ASN A 552 4.11 -42.99 -5.19
C ASN A 552 4.35 -42.60 -3.74
N PHE A 553 4.13 -41.31 -3.41
CA PHE A 553 4.24 -40.80 -2.06
C PHE A 553 3.29 -41.54 -1.11
N PHE A 554 2.04 -41.74 -1.51
CA PHE A 554 1.00 -42.34 -0.67
C PHE A 554 1.41 -43.72 -0.13
N TRP A 555 2.07 -44.53 -0.95
CA TRP A 555 2.49 -45.89 -0.57
C TRP A 555 3.54 -45.94 0.54
N HIS A 556 4.45 -44.96 0.62
CA HIS A 556 5.51 -44.93 1.65
C HIS A 556 5.04 -44.42 3.01
N PHE A 557 3.81 -43.95 3.09
CA PHE A 557 3.18 -43.60 4.36
C PHE A 557 2.41 -44.79 4.95
N TYR A 558 2.17 -45.87 4.21
CA TYR A 558 1.67 -47.12 4.79
C TYR A 558 2.82 -47.82 5.53
N TRP A 559 2.90 -47.58 6.84
CA TRP A 559 3.71 -48.39 7.75
C TRP A 559 3.11 -49.81 7.75
N PHE A 560 3.87 -50.79 7.28
CA PHE A 560 3.60 -52.19 7.63
C PHE A 560 4.08 -52.47 9.05
#